data_AF-A0A379WXU1-F1
#
_entry.id   AF-A0A379WXU1-F1
#
_cell.length_a   1.000
_cell.length_b   1.000
_cell.length_c   1.000
_cell.angle_alpha   90.00
_cell.angle_beta   90.00
_cell.angle_gamma   90.00
#
_symmetry.space_group_name_H-M   'P 1'
#
loop_
_entity.id
_entity.type
_entity.pdbx_description
1 polymer ?
#
loop_
_entity_poly.entity_id
_entity_poly.type
_entity_poly.pdbx_seq_one_letter_code
_entity_poly.pdbx_strand_id
1 'polypeptide(L)'
;MQVVTLPVAAIPRARVMNDTRGVLKAVVDVNTQRIVGVSLLCVDSHEMINIVKTVMDADLPYTVLRDQIFTHPTMSESLNDLFSLIK
;
A
#
# COMPACT_ATOMS: atom_id res chain seq x y z
N MET A 1 3.36 -12.24 -12.15
CA MET A 1 2.84 -11.89 -10.80
C MET A 1 4.01 -11.72 -9.84
N GLN A 2 4.10 -10.59 -9.18
CA GLN A 2 5.06 -10.31 -8.12
C GLN A 2 4.33 -10.01 -6.83
N VAL A 3 4.87 -10.51 -5.72
CA VAL A 3 4.35 -10.30 -4.37
C VAL A 3 5.33 -9.42 -3.61
N VAL A 4 4.83 -8.35 -3.01
CA VAL A 4 5.62 -7.45 -2.14
C VAL A 4 5.00 -7.39 -0.76
N THR A 5 5.84 -7.17 0.24
CA THR A 5 5.43 -7.18 1.65
C THR A 5 6.23 -6.15 2.41
N LEU A 6 5.53 -5.30 3.16
CA LEU A 6 6.08 -4.25 4.00
C LEU A 6 5.64 -4.48 5.45
N PRO A 7 6.56 -4.68 6.41
CA PRO A 7 6.21 -4.78 7.82
C PRO A 7 5.70 -3.42 8.34
N VAL A 8 4.62 -3.43 9.14
CA VAL A 8 4.03 -2.19 9.70
C VAL A 8 5.03 -1.44 10.60
N ALA A 9 5.99 -2.15 11.20
CA ALA A 9 7.07 -1.54 11.99
C ALA A 9 7.97 -0.56 11.20
N ALA A 10 7.95 -0.62 9.87
CA ALA A 10 8.64 0.32 8.98
C ALA A 10 7.85 1.62 8.74
N ILE A 11 6.55 1.65 9.05
CA ILE A 11 5.66 2.79 8.81
C ILE A 11 5.74 3.78 9.98
N PRO A 12 6.25 5.01 9.79
CA PRO A 12 6.39 5.97 10.90
C PRO A 12 5.06 6.34 11.56
N ARG A 13 3.99 6.46 10.77
CA ARG A 13 2.64 6.75 11.30
C ARG A 13 2.16 5.70 12.29
N ALA A 14 2.47 4.42 12.08
CA ALA A 14 2.11 3.34 12.99
C ALA A 14 2.77 3.51 14.37
N ARG A 15 3.99 4.06 14.43
CA ARG A 15 4.67 4.43 15.68
C ARG A 15 4.00 5.61 16.37
N VAL A 16 3.57 6.61 15.61
CA VAL A 16 2.80 7.76 16.15
C VAL A 16 1.50 7.29 16.80
N MET A 17 0.86 6.26 16.22
CA MET A 17 -0.36 5.64 16.76
C MET A 17 -0.11 4.57 17.83
N ASN A 18 1.16 4.33 18.19
CA ASN A 18 1.59 3.33 19.16
C ASN A 18 1.09 1.89 18.88
N ASP A 19 0.94 1.53 17.60
CA ASP A 19 0.61 0.16 17.19
C ASP A 19 1.35 -0.22 15.90
N THR A 20 2.44 -0.97 16.06
CA THR A 20 3.32 -1.41 14.96
C THR A 20 3.05 -2.85 14.51
N ARG A 21 1.94 -3.45 14.94
CA ARG A 21 1.59 -4.84 14.60
C ARG A 21 1.06 -4.94 13.17
N GLY A 22 1.29 -6.10 12.56
CA GLY A 22 0.70 -6.46 11.27
C GLY A 22 1.63 -6.28 10.07
N VAL A 23 1.05 -6.29 8.88
CA VAL A 23 1.76 -6.35 7.60
C VAL A 23 0.92 -5.77 6.47
N LEU A 24 1.58 -5.08 5.53
CA LEU A 24 1.00 -4.71 4.24
C LEU A 24 1.54 -5.65 3.17
N LYS A 25 0.67 -6.21 2.34
CA LYS A 25 1.05 -7.12 1.26
C LYS A 25 0.26 -6.79 0.00
N ALA A 26 0.94 -6.79 -1.15
CA ALA A 26 0.32 -6.57 -2.44
C ALA A 26 0.77 -7.63 -3.46
N VAL A 27 -0.12 -7.94 -4.40
CA VAL A 27 0.16 -8.77 -5.57
C VAL A 27 -0.07 -7.92 -6.81
N VAL A 28 0.97 -7.81 -7.65
CA VAL A 28 0.95 -7.02 -8.88
C VAL A 28 1.22 -7.94 -10.06
N ASP A 29 0.49 -7.75 -11.15
CA ASP A 29 0.86 -8.32 -12.43
C ASP A 29 1.92 -7.43 -13.09
N VAL A 30 3.14 -7.96 -13.27
CA VAL A 30 4.28 -7.22 -13.83
C VAL A 30 4.11 -6.92 -15.31
N ASN A 31 3.30 -7.70 -16.03
CA ASN A 31 3.10 -7.50 -17.47
C ASN A 31 2.14 -6.33 -17.74
N THR A 32 1.07 -6.25 -16.95
CA THR A 32 0.02 -5.22 -17.09
C THR A 32 0.22 -4.05 -16.12
N GLN A 33 1.15 -4.17 -15.17
CA GLN A 33 1.39 -3.25 -14.07
C GLN A 33 0.16 -3.04 -13.16
N ARG A 34 -0.85 -3.92 -13.22
CA ARG A 34 -2.07 -3.81 -12.43
C ARG A 34 -1.94 -4.47 -11.07
N ILE A 35 -2.64 -3.92 -10.10
CA ILE A 35 -2.80 -4.55 -8.79
C ILE A 35 -3.85 -5.65 -8.93
N VAL A 36 -3.45 -6.90 -8.63
CA VAL A 36 -4.37 -8.05 -8.61
C VAL A 36 -5.12 -8.11 -7.28
N GLY A 37 -4.44 -7.74 -6.19
CA GLY A 37 -5.05 -7.65 -4.88
C GLY A 37 -4.07 -7.20 -3.80
N VAL A 38 -4.62 -6.82 -2.64
CA VAL A 38 -3.86 -6.40 -1.46
C VAL A 38 -4.43 -7.02 -0.19
N SER A 39 -3.60 -7.08 0.85
CA SER A 39 -4.02 -7.39 2.20
C SER A 39 -3.31 -6.42 3.14
N LEU A 40 -4.08 -5.57 3.81
CA LEU A 40 -3.59 -4.51 4.68
C LEU A 40 -3.99 -4.84 6.11
N LEU A 41 -3.09 -5.45 6.88
CA LEU A 41 -3.28 -5.70 8.31
C LEU A 41 -2.52 -4.62 9.08
N CYS A 42 -3.17 -3.49 9.31
CA CYS A 42 -2.63 -2.36 10.08
C CYS A 42 -3.77 -1.48 10.62
N VAL A 43 -3.44 -0.56 11.51
CA VAL A 43 -4.37 0.49 11.96
C VAL A 43 -4.79 1.34 10.76
N ASP A 44 -6.06 1.78 10.76
CA ASP A 44 -6.71 2.56 9.68
C ASP A 44 -6.71 1.90 8.29
N SER A 45 -6.45 0.59 8.21
CA SER A 45 -6.53 -0.18 6.94
C SER A 45 -7.90 -0.11 6.27
N HIS A 46 -8.98 0.06 7.05
CA HIS A 46 -10.34 0.23 6.56
C HIS A 46 -10.53 1.51 5.75
N GLU A 47 -9.69 2.53 5.96
CA GLU A 47 -9.66 3.75 5.14
C GLU A 47 -8.77 3.55 3.91
N MET A 48 -7.57 3.01 4.10
CA MET A 48 -6.57 2.79 3.04
C MET A 48 -7.09 1.90 1.91
N ILE A 49 -7.86 0.87 2.24
CA ILE A 49 -8.34 -0.13 1.26
C ILE A 49 -9.23 0.50 0.18
N ASN A 50 -9.96 1.57 0.51
CA ASN A 50 -10.82 2.27 -0.45
C ASN A 50 -10.02 2.97 -1.55
N ILE A 51 -8.84 3.50 -1.21
CA ILE A 51 -7.92 4.12 -2.17
C ILE A 51 -7.41 3.08 -3.15
N VAL A 52 -6.96 1.92 -2.64
CA VAL A 52 -6.47 0.82 -3.49
C VAL A 52 -7.59 0.30 -4.39
N LYS A 53 -8.80 0.10 -3.83
CA LYS A 53 -9.96 -0.33 -4.61
C LYS A 53 -10.30 0.64 -5.74
N THR A 54 -10.22 1.95 -5.49
CA THR A 54 -10.46 2.98 -6.51
C THR A 54 -9.48 2.87 -7.69
N VAL A 55 -8.19 2.64 -7.40
CA VAL A 55 -7.15 2.45 -8.43
C VAL A 55 -7.36 1.15 -9.22
N MET A 56 -7.77 0.08 -8.54
CA MET A 56 -8.11 -1.20 -9.19
C MET A 56 -9.34 -1.05 -10.11
N ASP A 57 -10.38 -0.36 -9.64
CA ASP A 57 -11.61 -0.14 -10.41
C ASP A 57 -11.40 0.73 -11.64
N ALA A 58 -10.54 1.74 -11.51
CA ALA A 58 -10.15 2.60 -12.62
C ALA A 58 -9.17 1.91 -13.59
N ASP A 59 -8.78 0.67 -13.32
CA ASP A 59 -7.74 -0.07 -14.04
C ASP A 59 -6.51 0.81 -14.26
N LEU A 60 -5.92 1.31 -13.16
CA LEU A 60 -4.73 2.14 -13.19
C LEU A 60 -3.49 1.34 -12.77
N PRO A 61 -2.29 1.69 -13.26
CA PRO A 61 -1.08 0.97 -12.90
C PRO A 61 -0.73 1.22 -11.43
N TYR A 62 -0.08 0.24 -10.79
CA TYR A 62 0.33 0.33 -9.38
C TYR A 62 1.23 1.54 -9.11
N THR A 63 1.92 2.05 -10.14
CA THR A 63 2.80 3.22 -10.08
C THR A 63 2.06 4.49 -9.67
N VAL A 64 0.74 4.59 -9.92
CA VAL A 64 -0.07 5.70 -9.42
C VAL A 64 0.02 5.77 -7.90
N LEU A 65 -0.13 4.65 -7.20
CA LEU A 65 -0.03 4.63 -5.73
C LEU A 65 1.42 4.70 -5.24
N ARG A 66 2.39 4.30 -6.05
CA ARG A 66 3.82 4.44 -5.71
C ARG A 66 4.26 5.91 -5.70
N ASP A 67 3.82 6.66 -6.70
CA ASP A 67 4.31 8.02 -7.01
C ASP A 67 3.33 9.11 -6.54
N GLN A 68 2.21 8.74 -5.92
CA GLN A 68 1.22 9.68 -5.40
C GLN A 68 1.80 10.54 -4.27
N ILE A 69 1.51 11.83 -4.32
CA ILE A 69 1.75 12.74 -3.20
C ILE A 69 0.63 12.53 -2.18
N PHE A 70 0.92 11.74 -1.15
CA PHE A 70 0.05 11.60 0.03
C PHE A 70 0.36 12.66 1.08
N THR A 71 -0.60 12.86 1.98
CA THR A 71 -0.41 13.70 3.17
C THR A 71 0.51 12.99 4.18
N HIS A 72 1.34 13.78 4.87
CA HIS A 72 2.27 13.30 5.89
C HIS A 72 1.98 13.95 7.26
N PRO A 73 1.95 13.20 8.38
CA PRO A 73 2.09 11.75 8.51
C PRO A 73 0.74 11.01 8.43
N THR A 74 0.62 10.00 7.56
CA THR A 74 -0.61 9.18 7.41
C THR A 74 -0.32 7.70 7.20
N MET A 75 -1.34 6.83 7.31
CA MET A 75 -1.17 5.41 7.00
C MET A 75 -1.14 5.19 5.48
N SER A 76 -1.94 5.94 4.71
CA SER A 76 -2.03 5.83 3.26
C SER A 76 -0.72 6.11 2.53
N GLU A 77 0.14 6.99 3.06
CA GLU A 77 1.45 7.27 2.44
C GLU A 77 2.37 6.04 2.38
N SER A 78 2.16 5.04 3.25
CA SER A 78 2.94 3.78 3.22
C SER A 78 2.71 2.95 1.96
N LEU A 79 1.68 3.26 1.16
CA LEU A 79 1.50 2.69 -0.17
C LEU A 79 2.67 3.05 -1.10
N ASN A 80 3.29 4.23 -0.93
CA ASN A 80 4.49 4.62 -1.68
C ASN A 80 5.62 3.63 -1.45
N ASP A 81 5.91 3.33 -0.18
CA ASP A 81 6.96 2.40 0.21
C ASP A 81 6.63 0.96 -0.20
N LEU A 82 5.39 0.51 0.02
CA LEU A 82 4.94 -0.85 -0.34
C LEU A 82 5.15 -1.13 -1.83
N PHE A 83 4.71 -0.21 -2.69
CA PHE A 83 4.77 -0.38 -4.13
C PHE A 83 6.15 -0.09 -4.72
N SER A 84 7.02 0.64 -4.01
CA SER A 84 8.43 0.82 -4.40
C SER A 84 9.26 -0.47 -4.28
N LEU A 85 8.75 -1.50 -3.61
CA LEU A 85 9.39 -2.83 -3.53
C LEU A 85 9.21 -3.67 -4.80
N ILE A 86 8.36 -3.24 -5.73
CA ILE A 86 8.18 -3.91 -7.03
C ILE A 86 9.42 -3.65 -7.90
N LYS A 87 9.90 -4.70 -8.59
CA LYS A 87 11.12 -4.65 -9.41
C LYS A 87 10.78 -4.46 -10.88
#